data_AF-A0A6B2SW69-F1
#
_entry.id   AF-A0A6B2SW69-F1
#
_cell.length_a   1.000
_cell.length_b   1.000
_cell.length_c   1.000
_cell.angle_alpha   90.00
_cell.angle_beta   90.00
_cell.angle_gamma   90.00
#
_symmetry.space_group_name_H-M   'P 1'
#
loop_
_entity.id
_entity.type
_entity.pdbx_description
1 polymer ?
#
loop_
_entity_poly.entity_id
_entity_poly.type
_entity_poly.pdbx_seq_one_letter_code
_entity_poly.pdbx_strand_id
1 'polypeptide(L)'
;NVPVVLAALLAARHGVPADRRTGHAPRLDVTGALLVTAGATLLVLGLVRTETHGWTSGTTLGTLAAAAVLLAAFVAVEARKREPLLRLGLLGPAHRPVLSANVFALLMSSGQFAAFYFTSLHLQQV
;
A
#
# COMPACT_ATOMS: atom_id res chain seq x y z
N ASN A 1 15.24 -7.22 -20.65
CA ASN A 1 13.81 -6.99 -20.34
C ASN A 1 12.85 -7.12 -21.51
N VAL A 2 13.24 -6.78 -22.76
CA VAL A 2 12.34 -6.85 -23.93
C VAL A 2 11.58 -8.19 -24.09
N PRO A 3 12.19 -9.39 -23.96
CA PRO A 3 11.47 -10.65 -24.10
C PRO A 3 10.42 -10.90 -23.00
N VAL A 4 10.73 -10.50 -21.76
CA VAL A 4 9.82 -10.61 -20.61
C VAL A 4 8.61 -9.68 -20.78
N VAL A 5 8.85 -8.45 -21.25
CA VAL A 5 7.79 -7.49 -21.54
C VAL A 5 6.86 -8.02 -22.64
N LEU A 6 7.43 -8.59 -23.71
CA LEU A 6 6.65 -9.24 -24.77
C LEU A 6 5.80 -10.38 -24.19
N ALA A 7 6.39 -11.31 -23.44
CA ALA A 7 5.65 -12.42 -22.83
C ALA A 7 4.49 -11.92 -21.93
N ALA A 8 4.74 -10.90 -21.11
CA ALA A 8 3.72 -10.30 -20.25
C ALA A 8 2.58 -9.65 -21.07
N LEU A 9 2.90 -8.94 -22.15
CA LEU A 9 1.91 -8.35 -23.04
C LEU A 9 1.05 -9.42 -23.74
N LEU A 10 1.68 -10.51 -24.19
CA LEU A 10 1.00 -11.64 -24.83
C LEU A 10 0.07 -12.38 -23.85
N ALA A 11 0.47 -12.50 -22.59
CA ALA A 11 -0.36 -13.07 -21.54
C ALA A 11 -1.53 -12.14 -21.18
N ALA A 12 -1.28 -10.84 -21.05
CA ALA A 12 -2.30 -9.85 -20.72
C ALA A 12 -3.40 -9.78 -21.77
N ARG A 13 -3.04 -9.75 -23.07
CA ARG A 13 -4.03 -9.72 -24.17
C ARG A 13 -4.95 -10.96 -24.23
N HIS A 14 -4.53 -12.09 -23.66
CA HIS A 14 -5.31 -13.34 -23.70
C HIS A 14 -6.03 -13.61 -22.37
N GLY A 15 -5.46 -13.16 -21.24
CA GLY A 15 -6.01 -13.40 -19.91
C GLY A 15 -6.85 -12.26 -19.33
N VAL A 16 -6.75 -11.04 -19.86
CA VAL A 16 -7.49 -9.88 -19.36
C VAL A 16 -8.72 -9.64 -20.24
N PRO A 17 -9.95 -9.79 -19.71
CA PRO A 17 -11.17 -9.43 -20.44
C PRO A 17 -11.12 -7.96 -20.87
N ALA A 18 -11.54 -7.68 -22.10
CA ALA A 18 -11.62 -6.30 -22.59
C ALA A 18 -12.51 -5.45 -21.66
N ASP A 19 -11.95 -4.37 -21.13
CA ASP A 19 -12.65 -3.45 -20.25
C ASP A 19 -13.77 -2.76 -21.06
N ARG A 20 -15.02 -3.23 -20.90
CA ARG A 20 -16.20 -2.56 -21.48
C ARG A 20 -16.45 -1.29 -20.67
N ARG A 21 -15.68 -0.23 -20.94
CA ARG A 21 -15.96 1.11 -20.43
C ARG A 21 -17.17 1.68 -21.14
N THR A 22 -18.35 1.29 -20.69
CA THR A 22 -19.61 1.98 -20.96
C THR A 22 -19.91 2.88 -19.76
N GLY A 23 -19.47 4.15 -19.79
CA GLY A 23 -19.79 5.10 -18.73
C GLY A 23 -18.82 6.27 -18.62
N HIS A 24 -19.35 7.41 -18.14
CA HIS A 24 -18.65 8.69 -17.94
C HIS A 24 -17.31 8.55 -17.20
N ALA A 25 -16.38 9.47 -17.46
CA ALA A 25 -15.10 9.52 -16.74
C ALA A 25 -15.36 9.54 -15.22
N PRO A 26 -14.74 8.61 -14.45
CA PRO A 26 -14.97 8.54 -13.02
C PRO A 26 -14.55 9.84 -12.35
N ARG A 27 -15.37 10.32 -11.41
CA ARG A 27 -15.07 11.56 -10.69
C ARG A 27 -13.90 11.33 -9.75
N LEU A 28 -12.90 12.21 -9.79
CA LEU A 28 -11.74 12.13 -8.90
C LEU A 28 -12.18 12.24 -7.44
N ASP A 29 -11.84 11.23 -6.65
CA ASP A 29 -12.08 11.25 -5.23
C ASP A 29 -10.96 11.99 -4.46
N VAL A 30 -11.14 13.29 -4.29
CA VAL A 30 -10.19 14.15 -3.57
C VAL A 30 -10.16 13.81 -2.08
N THR A 31 -11.30 13.52 -1.46
CA THR A 31 -11.38 13.24 -0.02
C THR A 31 -10.67 11.94 0.33
N GLY A 32 -10.90 10.88 -0.44
CA GLY A 32 -10.23 9.60 -0.25
C GLY A 32 -8.72 9.74 -0.46
N ALA A 33 -8.31 10.45 -1.52
CA ALA A 33 -6.91 10.72 -1.81
C ALA A 33 -6.20 11.46 -0.67
N LEU A 34 -6.84 12.48 -0.08
CA LEU A 34 -6.27 13.22 1.06
C LEU A 34 -6.14 12.34 2.31
N LEU A 35 -7.18 11.56 2.64
CA LEU A 35 -7.16 10.70 3.82
C LEU A 35 -6.07 9.63 3.75
N VAL A 36 -5.96 8.93 2.61
CA VAL A 36 -4.95 7.87 2.44
C VAL A 36 -3.53 8.45 2.40
N THR A 37 -3.34 9.60 1.72
CA THR A 37 -2.03 10.23 1.62
C THR A 37 -1.56 10.74 2.97
N ALA A 38 -2.41 11.46 3.70
CA ALA A 38 -2.08 11.95 5.04
C ALA A 38 -1.86 10.79 6.02
N GLY A 39 -2.73 9.76 5.99
CA GLY A 39 -2.61 8.58 6.83
C GLY A 39 -1.31 7.80 6.60
N ALA A 40 -0.96 7.52 5.34
CA ALA A 40 0.29 6.84 4.98
C ALA A 40 1.52 7.67 5.35
N THR A 41 1.46 8.99 5.14
CA THR A 41 2.54 9.91 5.52
C THR A 41 2.77 9.89 7.03
N LEU A 42 1.72 9.97 7.84
CA LEU A 42 1.83 9.91 9.30
C LEU A 42 2.32 8.56 9.79
N LEU A 43 1.91 7.46 9.14
CA LEU A 43 2.37 6.12 9.49
C LEU A 43 3.89 6.00 9.30
N VAL A 44 4.39 6.40 8.12
CA VAL A 44 5.83 6.42 7.83
C VAL A 44 6.56 7.37 8.77
N LEU A 45 6.01 8.56 9.01
CA LEU A 45 6.61 9.56 9.91
C LEU A 45 6.72 9.04 11.34
N GLY A 46 5.68 8.39 11.86
CA GLY A 46 5.68 7.80 13.20
C GLY A 46 6.75 6.71 13.34
N LEU A 47 6.87 5.84 12.33
CA LEU A 47 7.89 4.78 12.30
C LEU A 47 9.31 5.33 12.20
N VAL A 48 9.59 6.27 11.29
CA VAL A 48 10.92 6.86 11.13
C VAL A 48 11.34 7.65 12.38
N ARG A 49 10.38 8.30 13.05
CA ARG A 49 10.67 9.03 14.29
C ARG A 49 11.03 8.13 15.45
N THR A 50 10.81 6.81 15.39
CA THR A 50 11.17 5.89 16.48
C THR A 50 12.65 5.91 16.85
N GLU A 51 13.51 6.30 15.90
CA GLU A 51 14.96 6.47 16.13
C GLU A 51 15.28 7.64 17.07
N THR A 52 14.45 8.68 17.09
CA THR A 52 14.65 9.89 17.93
C THR A 52 13.72 9.94 19.13
N HIS A 53 12.49 9.43 18.96
CA HIS A 53 11.45 9.37 19.97
C HIS A 53 11.09 7.91 20.18
N GLY A 54 11.44 7.34 21.34
CA GLY A 54 11.19 5.93 21.62
C GLY A 54 9.74 5.51 21.35
N TRP A 55 9.54 4.21 21.10
CA TRP A 55 8.25 3.61 20.75
C TRP A 55 7.10 3.96 21.71
N THR A 56 7.41 4.16 22.98
CA THR A 56 6.45 4.47 24.04
C THR A 56 6.22 5.97 24.26
N SER A 57 6.89 6.83 23.49
CA SER A 57 6.70 8.28 23.63
C SER A 57 5.30 8.70 23.18
N GLY A 58 4.74 9.70 23.85
CA GLY A 58 3.42 10.27 23.50
C GLY A 58 3.38 10.79 22.05
N THR A 59 4.49 11.31 21.54
CA THR A 59 4.60 11.77 20.15
C THR A 59 4.48 10.61 19.15
N THR A 60 5.19 9.50 19.38
CA THR A 60 5.14 8.32 18.52
C THR A 60 3.76 7.67 18.57
N LEU A 61 3.23 7.44 19.76
CA LEU A 61 1.90 6.84 19.92
C LEU A 61 0.80 7.74 19.34
N GLY A 62 0.87 9.05 19.57
CA GLY A 62 -0.09 10.02 19.02
C GLY A 62 -0.07 10.08 17.50
N THR A 63 1.13 10.07 16.89
CA THR A 63 1.27 10.08 15.42
C THR A 63 0.79 8.77 14.78
N LEU A 64 1.11 7.62 15.37
CA LEU A 64 0.62 6.31 14.91
C LEU A 64 -0.90 6.19 15.09
N ALA A 65 -1.45 6.67 16.20
CA ALA A 65 -2.90 6.69 16.42
C ALA A 65 -3.60 7.59 15.39
N ALA A 66 -3.07 8.78 15.10
CA ALA A 66 -3.61 9.66 14.08
C ALA A 66 -3.56 9.01 12.68
N ALA A 67 -2.46 8.33 12.34
CA ALA A 67 -2.36 7.56 11.10
C ALA A 67 -3.44 6.48 11.01
N ALA A 68 -3.62 5.69 12.07
CA ALA A 68 -4.65 4.64 12.13
C ALA A 68 -6.07 5.21 11.96
N VAL A 69 -6.38 6.34 12.61
CA VAL A 69 -7.68 7.03 12.49
C VAL A 69 -7.92 7.51 11.05
N LEU A 70 -6.92 8.15 10.41
CA LEU A 70 -7.06 8.63 9.03
C LEU A 70 -7.25 7.48 8.04
N LEU A 71 -6.52 6.38 8.19
CA LEU A 71 -6.65 5.20 7.33
C LEU A 71 -7.99 4.49 7.56
N ALA A 72 -8.47 4.40 8.81
CA ALA A 72 -9.80 3.87 9.10
C ALA A 72 -10.91 4.76 8.52
N ALA A 73 -10.77 6.08 8.61
CA ALA A 73 -11.68 7.04 7.99
C ALA A 73 -11.68 6.91 6.46
N PHE A 74 -10.50 6.70 5.84
CA PHE A 74 -10.40 6.39 4.42
C PHE A 74 -11.23 5.16 4.07
N VAL A 75 -11.01 4.03 4.75
CA VAL A 75 -11.77 2.79 4.50
C VAL A 75 -13.27 2.99 4.68
N ALA A 76 -13.70 3.72 5.71
CA ALA A 76 -15.11 3.99 5.97
C ALA A 76 -15.77 4.88 4.90
N VAL A 77 -15.05 5.89 4.40
CA VAL A 77 -15.48 6.75 3.30
C VAL A 77 -15.56 5.95 2.00
N GLU A 78 -14.55 5.13 1.75
CA GLU A 78 -14.41 4.33 0.53
C GLU A 78 -15.44 3.23 0.42
N ALA A 79 -15.78 2.58 1.54
CA ALA A 79 -16.83 1.57 1.62
C ALA A 79 -18.22 2.12 1.26
N ARG A 80 -18.42 3.44 1.35
CA ARG A 80 -19.69 4.11 1.07
C ARG A 80 -19.74 4.74 -0.32
N LYS A 81 -18.63 4.82 -1.03
CA LYS A 81 -18.56 5.46 -2.36
C LYS A 81 -19.00 4.53 -3.47
N ARG A 82 -19.68 5.12 -4.45
CA ARG A 82 -20.19 4.43 -5.64
C ARG A 82 -19.06 4.09 -6.63
N GLU A 83 -18.04 4.94 -6.69
CA GLU A 83 -16.83 4.78 -7.49
C GLU A 83 -15.60 4.93 -6.58
N PRO A 84 -15.22 3.87 -5.86
CA PRO A 84 -14.07 3.92 -4.98
C PRO A 84 -12.75 3.87 -5.78
N LEU A 85 -11.78 4.72 -5.41
CA LEU A 85 -10.35 4.61 -5.69
C LEU A 85 -9.81 3.20 -5.39
N LEU A 86 -10.16 2.66 -4.22
CA LEU A 86 -9.74 1.32 -3.82
C LEU A 86 -10.96 0.42 -3.70
N ARG A 87 -11.11 -0.49 -4.67
CA ARG A 87 -12.18 -1.50 -4.66
C ARG A 87 -11.90 -2.47 -3.51
N LEU A 88 -12.42 -2.18 -2.32
CA LEU A 88 -12.20 -2.96 -1.09
C LEU A 88 -12.55 -4.46 -1.26
N GLY A 89 -13.44 -4.79 -2.19
CA GLY A 89 -13.72 -6.17 -2.59
C GLY A 89 -12.47 -6.96 -3.02
N LEU A 90 -11.48 -6.31 -3.65
CA LEU A 90 -10.20 -6.92 -4.04
C LEU A 90 -9.36 -7.39 -2.84
N LEU A 91 -9.55 -6.77 -1.67
CA LEU A 91 -8.90 -7.18 -0.42
C LEU A 91 -9.81 -8.12 0.40
N GLY A 92 -11.02 -8.40 -0.10
CA GLY A 92 -12.00 -9.25 0.56
C GLY A 92 -11.77 -10.75 0.33
N PRO A 93 -12.59 -11.60 0.97
CA PRO A 93 -12.46 -13.06 0.90
C PRO A 93 -12.51 -13.63 -0.52
N ALA A 94 -13.27 -13.00 -1.42
CA ALA A 94 -13.44 -13.42 -2.81
C ALA A 94 -12.16 -13.25 -3.66
N HIS A 95 -11.23 -12.39 -3.23
CA HIS A 95 -10.02 -12.05 -3.97
C HIS A 95 -8.75 -12.26 -3.12
N ARG A 96 -8.80 -13.23 -2.20
CA ARG A 96 -7.65 -13.66 -1.35
C ARG A 96 -6.31 -13.77 -2.09
N PRO A 97 -6.23 -14.34 -3.32
CA PRO A 97 -4.97 -14.41 -4.05
C PRO A 97 -4.31 -13.05 -4.29
N VAL A 98 -5.10 -12.00 -4.52
CA VAL A 98 -4.61 -10.62 -4.74
C VAL A 98 -4.06 -10.07 -3.43
N LEU A 99 -4.80 -10.22 -2.33
CA LEU A 99 -4.32 -9.81 -1.01
C LEU A 99 -3.03 -10.53 -0.64
N SER A 100 -2.98 -11.86 -0.80
CA SER A 100 -1.79 -12.65 -0.47
C SER A 100 -0.59 -12.28 -1.34
N ALA A 101 -0.79 -12.00 -2.63
CA ALA A 101 0.28 -11.56 -3.51
C ALA A 101 0.86 -10.19 -3.07
N ASN A 102 0.00 -9.25 -2.68
CA ASN A 102 0.44 -7.95 -2.18
C ASN A 102 1.17 -8.06 -0.84
N VAL A 103 0.66 -8.87 0.10
CA VAL A 103 1.33 -9.14 1.38
C VAL A 103 2.68 -9.81 1.15
N PHE A 104 2.76 -10.79 0.25
CA PHE A 104 4.01 -11.43 -0.12
C PHE A 104 5.01 -10.43 -0.71
N ALA A 105 4.59 -9.57 -1.65
CA ALA A 105 5.43 -8.54 -2.24
C ALA A 105 5.95 -7.54 -1.19
N LEU A 106 5.09 -7.15 -0.25
CA LEU A 106 5.45 -6.26 0.87
C LEU A 106 6.51 -6.90 1.77
N LEU A 107 6.32 -8.16 2.15
CA LEU A 107 7.26 -8.90 3.01
C LEU A 107 8.60 -9.14 2.32
N MET A 108 8.58 -9.54 1.04
CA MET A 108 9.80 -9.73 0.25
C MET A 108 10.59 -8.41 0.11
N SER A 109 9.90 -7.32 -0.20
CA SER A 109 10.55 -6.01 -0.34
C SER A 109 11.14 -5.53 0.99
N SER A 110 10.35 -5.62 2.08
CA SER A 110 10.81 -5.25 3.43
C SER A 110 12.01 -6.10 3.87
N GLY A 111 11.94 -7.41 3.66
CA GLY A 111 13.03 -8.34 3.97
C GLY A 111 14.30 -8.04 3.18
N GLN A 112 14.17 -7.69 1.90
CA GLN A 112 15.31 -7.29 1.07
C GLN A 112 16.00 -6.03 1.60
N PHE A 113 15.24 -4.99 1.98
CA PHE A 113 15.83 -3.78 2.58
C PHE A 113 16.50 -4.06 3.93
N ALA A 114 15.86 -4.87 4.78
CA ALA A 114 16.45 -5.28 6.06
C ALA A 114 17.75 -6.06 5.85
N ALA A 115 17.79 -6.98 4.88
CA ALA A 115 18.99 -7.75 4.55
C ALA A 115 20.15 -6.83 4.14
N PHE A 116 19.91 -5.85 3.26
CA PHE A 116 20.95 -4.88 2.89
C PHE A 116 21.48 -4.09 4.08
N TYR A 117 20.60 -3.63 4.96
CA TYR A 117 20.99 -2.91 6.17
C TYR A 117 21.85 -3.80 7.09
N PHE A 118 21.41 -5.01 7.40
CA PHE A 118 22.15 -5.93 8.27
C PHE A 118 23.47 -6.40 7.66
N THR A 119 23.53 -6.64 6.35
CA THR A 119 24.80 -6.96 5.67
C THR A 119 25.77 -5.79 5.75
N SER A 120 25.30 -4.55 5.51
CA SER A 120 26.12 -3.35 5.66
C SER A 120 26.65 -3.20 7.09
N LEU A 121 25.79 -3.35 8.10
CA LEU A 121 26.19 -3.32 9.51
C LEU A 121 27.21 -4.41 9.83
N HIS A 122 26.99 -5.65 9.36
CA HIS A 122 27.90 -6.76 9.60
C HIS A 122 29.29 -6.46 9.05
N LEU A 123 29.38 -6.01 7.80
CA LEU A 123 30.65 -5.64 7.16
C LEU A 123 31.35 -4.44 7.83
N GLN A 124 30.60 -3.54 8.48
CA GLN A 124 31.16 -2.41 9.23
C GLN A 124 31.67 -2.81 10.62
N GLN A 125 31.18 -3.92 11.18
CA GLN A 125 31.54 -4.40 12.51
C GLN A 125 32.65 -5.47 12.50
N VAL A 126 33.14 -5.89 11.33
CA VAL A 126 34.35 -6.71 11.15
C VAL A 126 35.55 -5.81 10.88
#